data_AF-A0A671QVT4-F1
#
_entry.id   AF-A0A671QVT4-F1
#
_cell.length_a   1.000
_cell.length_b   1.000
_cell.length_c   1.000
_cell.angle_alpha   90.00
_cell.angle_beta   90.00
_cell.angle_gamma   90.00
#
_symmetry.space_group_name_H-M   'P 1'
#
loop_
_entity.id
_entity.type
_entity.pdbx_description
1 polymer ?
#
loop_
_entity_poly.entity_id
_entity_poly.type
_entity_poly.pdbx_seq_one_letter_code
_entity_poly.pdbx_strand_id
1 'polypeptide(L)'
;MKTTFCFEKKLFEKCFKTGSRMIRFLSSFYDNYIKPYFSSRGQAADRSHKNKIYKAGRLLQNTQLPTAERADAARDIGILSYTGGYEHAAQAADKYMASMVELLKTPDLKDQHIIRVLEGLSAICYLHVANQDKAQALGLPDTLLEFVSPISRLSFTSQRWSCHLLNILCCHNIPIICHLKDSNALQSGLEKLASLDWDGWPLNYAQELLRVLGFQQSLKKDALNEEDELKGCSYTKSGHMLGKPLKSMCTKYEFISIVCIQFYIWTLAVNMHINYRY
;
A
#
# COMPACT_ATOMS: atom_id res chain seq x y z
N MET A 1 14.71 16.65 -39.95
CA MET A 1 14.22 16.35 -38.58
C MET A 1 13.77 14.88 -38.51
N LYS A 2 14.70 13.91 -38.40
CA LYS A 2 14.40 12.44 -38.34
C LYS A 2 15.57 11.65 -37.71
N THR A 3 16.12 12.08 -36.58
CA THR A 3 17.28 11.40 -35.95
C THR A 3 17.14 11.09 -34.46
N THR A 4 16.05 11.48 -33.80
CA THR A 4 15.89 11.29 -32.34
C THR A 4 15.18 9.98 -31.93
N PHE A 5 14.57 9.23 -32.85
CA PHE A 5 13.75 8.04 -32.49
C PHE A 5 14.51 6.69 -32.52
N CYS A 6 15.75 6.65 -33.04
CA CYS A 6 16.47 5.38 -33.25
C CYS A 6 17.41 4.99 -32.08
N PHE A 7 17.77 5.95 -31.22
CA PHE A 7 18.70 5.71 -30.11
C PHE A 7 18.02 5.02 -28.92
N GLU A 8 16.75 5.35 -28.65
CA GLU A 8 15.97 4.78 -27.54
C GLU A 8 15.68 3.29 -27.74
N LYS A 9 15.37 2.83 -28.95
CA LYS A 9 15.07 1.41 -29.23
C LYS A 9 16.26 0.48 -28.99
N LYS A 10 17.48 0.90 -29.36
CA LYS A 10 18.71 0.11 -29.16
C LYS A 10 19.12 0.04 -27.69
N LEU A 11 18.95 1.12 -26.94
CA LEU A 11 19.19 1.12 -25.50
C LEU A 11 18.17 0.22 -24.78
N PHE A 12 16.89 0.27 -25.20
CA PHE A 12 15.81 -0.55 -24.68
C PHE A 12 16.02 -2.05 -24.93
N GLU A 13 16.38 -2.45 -26.16
CA GLU A 13 16.70 -3.85 -26.49
C GLU A 13 17.93 -4.38 -25.74
N LYS A 14 18.94 -3.53 -25.50
CA LYS A 14 20.17 -3.91 -24.79
C LYS A 14 19.90 -4.07 -23.29
N CYS A 15 19.13 -3.18 -22.67
CA CYS A 15 18.66 -3.33 -21.29
C CYS A 15 17.76 -4.56 -21.13
N PHE A 16 16.85 -4.83 -22.08
CA PHE A 16 15.95 -5.98 -22.02
C PHE A 16 16.68 -7.31 -22.25
N LYS A 17 17.64 -7.38 -23.19
CA LYS A 17 18.48 -8.57 -23.39
C LYS A 17 19.32 -8.89 -22.16
N THR A 18 19.89 -7.86 -21.53
CA THR A 18 20.69 -8.02 -20.30
C THR A 18 19.81 -8.39 -19.10
N GLY A 19 18.64 -7.76 -18.97
CA GLY A 19 17.62 -8.11 -17.98
C GLY A 19 17.08 -9.54 -18.14
N SER A 20 16.86 -10.01 -19.38
CA SER A 20 16.39 -11.39 -19.62
C SER A 20 17.40 -12.46 -19.22
N ARG A 21 18.70 -12.15 -19.31
CA ARG A 21 19.79 -13.03 -18.84
C ARG A 21 19.84 -13.04 -17.32
N MET A 22 19.67 -11.87 -16.69
CA MET A 22 19.61 -11.75 -15.25
C MET A 22 18.38 -12.47 -14.67
N ILE A 23 17.20 -12.34 -15.27
CA ILE A 23 15.98 -13.06 -14.86
C ILE A 23 16.17 -14.57 -15.01
N ARG A 24 16.74 -15.04 -16.12
CA ARG A 24 17.03 -16.48 -16.31
C ARG A 24 18.06 -16.99 -15.31
N PHE A 25 19.09 -16.21 -15.03
CA PHE A 25 20.09 -16.55 -14.02
C PHE A 25 19.46 -16.61 -12.62
N LEU A 26 18.65 -15.62 -12.23
CA LEU A 26 17.97 -15.59 -10.94
C LEU A 26 16.94 -16.73 -10.81
N SER A 27 16.17 -17.01 -11.87
CA SER A 27 15.24 -18.15 -11.89
C SER A 27 15.99 -19.47 -11.77
N SER A 28 17.06 -19.66 -12.54
CA SER A 28 17.89 -20.87 -12.47
C SER A 28 18.58 -21.01 -11.12
N PHE A 29 19.05 -19.90 -10.54
CA PHE A 29 19.65 -19.88 -9.21
C PHE A 29 18.62 -20.27 -8.15
N TYR A 30 17.42 -19.70 -8.22
CA TYR A 30 16.31 -20.06 -7.34
C TYR A 30 15.92 -21.53 -7.47
N ASP A 31 15.64 -22.01 -8.68
CA ASP A 31 15.16 -23.38 -8.91
C ASP A 31 16.22 -24.43 -8.53
N ASN A 32 17.49 -24.18 -8.81
CA ASN A 32 18.56 -25.17 -8.59
C ASN A 32 19.16 -25.13 -7.18
N TYR A 33 19.23 -23.95 -6.56
CA TYR A 33 19.99 -23.78 -5.31
C TYR A 33 19.15 -23.28 -4.13
N ILE A 34 17.94 -22.76 -4.34
CA ILE A 34 17.09 -22.26 -3.25
C ILE A 34 15.91 -23.20 -3.03
N LYS A 35 15.11 -23.45 -4.08
CA LYS A 35 13.87 -24.22 -4.06
C LYS A 35 13.99 -25.63 -3.44
N PRO A 36 15.06 -26.42 -3.65
CA PRO A 36 15.18 -27.74 -3.04
C PRO A 36 15.18 -27.72 -1.51
N TYR A 37 15.70 -26.64 -0.90
CA TYR A 37 15.73 -26.48 0.56
C TYR A 37 14.34 -26.22 1.17
N PHE A 38 13.40 -25.70 0.37
CA PHE A 38 12.02 -25.44 0.81
C PHE A 38 11.06 -26.58 0.47
N SER A 39 11.42 -27.43 -0.50
CA SER A 39 10.56 -28.48 -1.04
C SER A 39 10.37 -29.68 -0.09
N SER A 40 11.26 -29.87 0.90
CA SER A 40 11.25 -31.03 1.81
C SER A 40 10.58 -30.79 3.17
N ARG A 41 10.23 -29.54 3.53
CA ARG A 41 9.67 -29.20 4.87
C ARG A 41 8.17 -28.85 4.88
N GLY A 42 7.52 -28.73 3.73
CA GLY A 42 6.33 -27.87 3.57
C GLY A 42 4.93 -28.46 3.84
N GLN A 43 4.65 -29.75 3.66
CA GLN A 43 3.24 -30.17 3.50
C GLN A 43 2.41 -30.32 4.79
N ALA A 44 3.03 -30.60 5.94
CA ALA A 44 2.29 -30.86 7.19
C ALA A 44 1.92 -29.56 7.92
N ALA A 45 2.85 -28.61 8.02
CA ALA A 45 2.63 -27.30 8.65
C ALA A 45 1.70 -26.40 7.82
N ASP A 46 1.77 -26.51 6.49
CA ASP A 46 0.93 -25.73 5.57
C ASP A 46 -0.54 -26.17 5.58
N ARG A 47 -0.82 -27.49 5.60
CA ARG A 47 -2.19 -28.01 5.83
C ARG A 47 -2.79 -27.55 7.15
N SER A 48 -1.95 -27.30 8.17
CA SER A 48 -2.40 -26.78 9.46
C SER A 48 -2.92 -25.34 9.36
N HIS A 49 -2.19 -24.44 8.68
CA HIS A 49 -2.60 -23.04 8.51
C HIS A 49 -3.88 -22.94 7.69
N LYS A 50 -3.95 -23.61 6.55
CA LYS A 50 -5.16 -23.64 5.70
C LYS A 50 -6.41 -24.08 6.45
N ASN A 51 -6.32 -25.15 7.24
CA ASN A 51 -7.45 -25.64 8.04
C ASN A 51 -7.84 -24.65 9.16
N LYS A 52 -6.86 -23.98 9.79
CA LYS A 52 -7.13 -22.94 10.78
C LYS A 52 -7.79 -21.71 10.15
N ILE A 53 -7.35 -21.30 8.95
CA ILE A 53 -7.98 -20.25 8.16
C ILE A 53 -9.45 -20.60 7.89
N TYR A 54 -9.76 -21.83 7.48
CA TYR A 54 -11.15 -22.24 7.26
C TYR A 54 -11.98 -22.25 8.54
N LYS A 55 -11.40 -22.62 9.69
CA LYS A 55 -12.09 -22.54 10.98
C LYS A 55 -12.40 -21.08 11.34
N ALA A 56 -11.40 -20.19 11.27
CA ALA A 56 -11.57 -18.76 11.54
C ALA A 56 -12.54 -18.11 10.54
N GLY A 57 -12.47 -18.48 9.26
CA GLY A 57 -13.39 -18.00 8.23
C GLY A 57 -14.86 -18.32 8.51
N ARG A 58 -15.15 -19.50 9.08
CA ARG A 58 -16.52 -19.81 9.54
C ARG A 58 -16.97 -18.93 10.70
N LEU A 59 -16.07 -18.57 11.62
CA LEU A 59 -16.40 -17.64 12.70
C LEU A 59 -16.67 -16.24 12.15
N LEU A 60 -15.81 -15.73 11.27
CA LEU A 60 -15.98 -14.43 10.60
C LEU A 60 -17.35 -14.31 9.89
N GLN A 61 -17.77 -15.37 9.20
CA GLN A 61 -19.01 -15.41 8.43
C GLN A 61 -20.27 -15.69 9.28
N ASN A 62 -20.10 -16.12 10.53
CA ASN A 62 -21.24 -16.39 11.40
C ASN A 62 -21.81 -15.07 11.96
N THR A 63 -22.90 -14.59 11.37
CA THR A 63 -23.57 -13.34 11.78
C THR A 63 -24.24 -13.41 13.15
N GLN A 64 -24.37 -14.60 13.74
CA GLN A 64 -24.86 -14.78 15.10
C GLN A 64 -23.79 -14.53 16.17
N LEU A 65 -22.51 -14.48 15.78
CA LEU A 65 -21.42 -14.18 16.71
C LEU A 65 -21.28 -12.68 16.95
N PRO A 66 -20.86 -12.27 18.16
CA PRO A 66 -20.48 -10.90 18.45
C PRO A 66 -19.44 -10.38 17.45
N THR A 67 -19.57 -9.10 17.10
CA THR A 67 -18.66 -8.41 16.18
C THR A 67 -17.20 -8.49 16.60
N ALA A 68 -16.92 -8.50 17.91
CA ALA A 68 -15.57 -8.67 18.45
C ALA A 68 -14.94 -10.00 18.02
N GLU A 69 -15.66 -11.10 18.17
CA GLU A 69 -15.18 -12.44 17.80
C GLU A 69 -14.95 -12.56 16.29
N ARG A 70 -15.84 -11.95 15.49
CA ARG A 70 -15.70 -11.92 14.04
C ARG A 70 -14.47 -11.11 13.61
N ALA A 71 -14.20 -10.00 14.28
CA ALA A 71 -13.02 -9.16 14.03
C ALA A 71 -11.72 -9.85 14.45
N ASP A 72 -11.70 -10.57 15.58
CA ASP A 72 -10.56 -11.40 15.97
C ASP A 72 -10.30 -12.52 14.97
N ALA A 73 -11.36 -13.18 14.48
CA ALA A 73 -11.23 -14.17 13.42
C ALA A 73 -10.65 -13.57 12.13
N ALA A 74 -11.04 -12.36 11.76
CA ALA A 74 -10.44 -11.63 10.62
C ALA A 74 -8.93 -11.40 10.82
N ARG A 75 -8.49 -10.92 11.99
CA ARG A 75 -7.06 -10.78 12.30
C ARG A 75 -6.33 -12.12 12.17
N ASP A 76 -6.88 -13.17 12.77
CA ASP A 76 -6.25 -14.49 12.80
C ASP A 76 -6.11 -15.09 11.39
N ILE A 77 -7.10 -14.90 10.51
CA ILE A 77 -6.99 -15.29 9.08
C ILE A 77 -5.78 -14.61 8.44
N GLY A 78 -5.60 -13.30 8.67
CA GLY A 78 -4.48 -12.56 8.09
C GLY A 78 -3.12 -13.00 8.63
N ILE A 79 -3.00 -13.21 9.94
CA ILE A 79 -1.75 -13.72 10.55
C ILE A 79 -1.42 -15.09 9.95
N LEU A 80 -2.38 -16.01 9.91
CA LEU A 80 -2.18 -17.36 9.37
C LEU A 80 -1.86 -17.33 7.86
N SER A 81 -2.44 -16.39 7.11
CA SER A 81 -2.11 -16.14 5.71
C SER A 81 -0.65 -15.75 5.55
N TYR A 82 -0.21 -14.76 6.32
CA TYR A 82 1.14 -14.21 6.27
C TYR A 82 2.20 -15.25 6.69
N THR A 83 1.97 -15.99 7.78
CA THR A 83 2.93 -16.98 8.28
C THR A 83 2.85 -18.34 7.57
N GLY A 84 1.72 -18.64 6.93
CA GLY A 84 1.48 -19.91 6.25
C GLY A 84 2.02 -19.97 4.82
N GLY A 85 2.51 -18.85 4.28
CA GLY A 85 3.15 -18.79 2.97
C GLY A 85 2.21 -18.45 1.81
N TYR A 86 2.83 -17.99 0.71
CA TYR A 86 2.16 -17.35 -0.42
C TYR A 86 1.15 -18.25 -1.16
N GLU A 87 1.54 -19.46 -1.56
CA GLU A 87 0.71 -20.27 -2.47
C GLU A 87 -0.50 -20.93 -1.81
N HIS A 88 -0.45 -21.27 -0.53
CA HIS A 88 -1.46 -22.15 0.07
C HIS A 88 -2.30 -21.45 1.13
N ALA A 89 -1.68 -20.67 2.02
CA ALA A 89 -2.39 -19.96 3.07
C ALA A 89 -3.04 -18.66 2.53
N ALA A 90 -2.31 -17.87 1.72
CA ALA A 90 -2.87 -16.61 1.19
C ALA A 90 -4.05 -16.84 0.25
N GLN A 91 -4.00 -17.87 -0.60
CA GLN A 91 -5.14 -18.28 -1.43
C GLN A 91 -6.33 -18.80 -0.60
N ALA A 92 -6.06 -19.47 0.54
CA ALA A 92 -7.15 -19.88 1.42
C ALA A 92 -7.82 -18.68 2.11
N ALA A 93 -7.02 -17.68 2.50
CA ALA A 93 -7.49 -16.46 3.14
C ALA A 93 -8.26 -15.55 2.18
N ASP A 94 -7.92 -15.54 0.89
CA ASP A 94 -8.58 -14.70 -0.12
C ASP A 94 -10.11 -14.88 -0.11
N LYS A 95 -10.59 -16.09 0.23
CA LYS A 95 -12.02 -16.46 0.24
C LYS A 95 -12.84 -15.65 1.22
N TYR A 96 -12.18 -15.08 2.22
CA TYR A 96 -12.80 -14.39 3.33
C TYR A 96 -12.65 -12.87 3.24
N MET A 97 -11.86 -12.34 2.28
CA MET A 97 -11.64 -10.90 2.12
C MET A 97 -12.95 -10.13 1.93
N ALA A 98 -13.90 -10.65 1.14
CA ALA A 98 -15.21 -10.01 0.97
C ALA A 98 -15.93 -9.86 2.32
N SER A 99 -15.95 -10.90 3.15
CA SER A 99 -16.55 -10.85 4.48
C SER A 99 -15.82 -9.89 5.43
N MET A 100 -14.51 -9.72 5.27
CA MET A 100 -13.73 -8.73 6.04
C MET A 100 -14.04 -7.29 5.62
N VAL A 101 -14.13 -7.04 4.31
CA VAL A 101 -14.50 -5.72 3.77
C VAL A 101 -15.93 -5.35 4.18
N GLU A 102 -16.86 -6.28 4.10
CA GLU A 102 -18.25 -6.05 4.57
C GLU A 102 -18.32 -5.84 6.08
N LEU A 103 -17.44 -6.48 6.86
CA LEU A 103 -17.35 -6.22 8.30
C LEU A 103 -16.92 -4.77 8.56
N LEU A 104 -15.94 -4.22 7.82
CA LEU A 104 -15.53 -2.81 7.94
C LEU A 104 -16.65 -1.82 7.64
N LYS A 105 -17.59 -2.18 6.77
CA LYS A 105 -18.75 -1.36 6.40
C LYS A 105 -19.91 -1.44 7.42
N THR A 106 -19.78 -2.26 8.46
CA THR A 106 -20.81 -2.36 9.49
C THR A 106 -20.91 -1.04 10.26
N PRO A 107 -22.10 -0.42 10.36
CA PRO A 107 -22.29 0.81 11.12
C PRO A 107 -21.85 0.64 12.58
N ASP A 108 -21.31 1.72 13.16
CA ASP A 108 -20.91 1.79 14.58
C ASP A 108 -19.92 0.70 15.02
N LEU A 109 -19.14 0.16 14.08
CA LEU A 109 -18.06 -0.76 14.39
C LEU A 109 -17.02 -0.06 15.27
N LYS A 110 -16.78 -0.59 16.47
CA LYS A 110 -15.80 -0.03 17.40
C LYS A 110 -14.40 -0.03 16.78
N ASP A 111 -13.63 1.03 17.04
CA ASP A 111 -12.26 1.22 16.53
C ASP A 111 -11.35 0.00 16.73
N GLN A 112 -11.38 -0.61 17.91
CA GLN A 112 -10.57 -1.80 18.18
C GLN A 112 -10.87 -2.95 17.21
N HIS A 113 -12.12 -3.11 16.78
CA HIS A 113 -12.53 -4.14 15.84
C HIS A 113 -12.13 -3.77 14.41
N ILE A 114 -12.25 -2.49 14.03
CA ILE A 114 -11.72 -1.97 12.76
C ILE A 114 -10.24 -2.29 12.64
N ILE A 115 -9.46 -1.98 13.68
CA ILE A 115 -8.02 -2.27 13.74
C ILE A 115 -7.75 -3.76 13.50
N ARG A 116 -8.48 -4.67 14.15
CA ARG A 116 -8.30 -6.12 13.93
C ARG A 116 -8.53 -6.54 12.49
N VAL A 117 -9.54 -5.97 11.84
CA VAL A 117 -9.85 -6.30 10.44
C VAL A 117 -8.80 -5.69 9.50
N LEU A 118 -8.34 -4.46 9.76
CA LEU A 118 -7.26 -3.82 9.00
C LEU A 118 -5.93 -4.56 9.15
N GLU A 119 -5.57 -5.03 10.36
CA GLU A 119 -4.43 -5.91 10.61
C GLU A 119 -4.51 -7.16 9.72
N GLY A 120 -5.67 -7.83 9.73
CA GLY A 120 -5.90 -9.02 8.94
C GLY A 120 -5.77 -8.76 7.43
N LEU A 121 -6.43 -7.73 6.91
CA LEU A 121 -6.39 -7.37 5.48
C LEU A 121 -4.98 -6.96 5.03
N SER A 122 -4.25 -6.24 5.88
CA SER A 122 -2.85 -5.86 5.64
C SER A 122 -1.99 -7.10 5.43
N ALA A 123 -2.11 -8.07 6.34
CA ALA A 123 -1.36 -9.32 6.27
C ALA A 123 -1.73 -10.18 5.04
N ILE A 124 -3.00 -10.19 4.62
CA ILE A 124 -3.44 -10.91 3.41
C ILE A 124 -2.92 -10.27 2.12
N CYS A 125 -2.88 -8.94 2.07
CA CYS A 125 -2.48 -8.19 0.87
C CYS A 125 -0.97 -7.97 0.77
N TYR A 126 -0.22 -8.18 1.85
CA TYR A 126 1.22 -7.92 1.89
C TYR A 126 1.97 -8.75 0.84
N LEU A 127 2.62 -8.06 -0.09
CA LEU A 127 3.37 -8.63 -1.23
C LEU A 127 2.56 -9.59 -2.12
N HIS A 128 1.23 -9.57 -2.07
CA HIS A 128 0.36 -10.48 -2.82
C HIS A 128 -0.53 -9.71 -3.81
N VAL A 129 0.00 -9.42 -5.00
CA VAL A 129 -0.65 -8.57 -6.01
C VAL A 129 -2.05 -9.04 -6.36
N ALA A 130 -2.28 -10.35 -6.53
CA ALA A 130 -3.62 -10.87 -6.80
C ALA A 130 -4.64 -10.60 -5.67
N ASN A 131 -4.18 -10.48 -4.43
CA ASN A 131 -5.05 -10.13 -3.30
C ASN A 131 -5.26 -8.62 -3.23
N GLN A 132 -4.26 -7.82 -3.60
CA GLN A 132 -4.42 -6.36 -3.76
C GLN A 132 -5.44 -6.04 -4.85
N ASP A 133 -5.38 -6.72 -6.01
CA ASP A 133 -6.35 -6.58 -7.10
C ASP A 133 -7.77 -6.98 -6.63
N LYS A 134 -7.86 -8.06 -5.86
CA LYS A 134 -9.13 -8.49 -5.26
C LYS A 134 -9.66 -7.45 -4.27
N ALA A 135 -8.80 -6.88 -3.43
CA ALA A 135 -9.15 -5.79 -2.52
C ALA A 135 -9.69 -4.57 -3.28
N GLN A 136 -9.05 -4.20 -4.39
CA GLN A 136 -9.55 -3.15 -5.28
C GLN A 136 -10.95 -3.49 -5.81
N ALA A 137 -11.16 -4.70 -6.33
CA ALA A 137 -12.45 -5.15 -6.84
C ALA A 137 -13.57 -5.17 -5.77
N LEU A 138 -13.21 -5.31 -4.50
CA LEU A 138 -14.14 -5.25 -3.36
C LEU A 138 -14.43 -3.82 -2.87
N GLY A 139 -13.83 -2.79 -3.48
CA GLY A 139 -13.98 -1.39 -3.05
C GLY A 139 -13.26 -1.06 -1.75
N LEU A 140 -12.25 -1.86 -1.36
CA LEU A 140 -11.49 -1.60 -0.14
C LEU A 140 -10.73 -0.26 -0.18
N PRO A 141 -10.09 0.17 -1.29
CA PRO A 141 -9.46 1.49 -1.35
C PRO A 141 -10.43 2.62 -1.00
N ASP A 142 -11.66 2.59 -1.52
CA ASP A 142 -12.67 3.63 -1.25
C ASP A 142 -13.12 3.63 0.21
N THR A 143 -13.27 2.44 0.81
CA THR A 143 -13.56 2.32 2.26
C THR A 143 -12.43 2.96 3.09
N LEU A 144 -11.17 2.77 2.69
CA LEU A 144 -10.02 3.34 3.39
C LEU A 144 -9.90 4.86 3.18
N LEU A 145 -10.32 5.39 2.03
CA LEU A 145 -10.41 6.84 1.79
C LEU A 145 -11.32 7.52 2.82
N GLU A 146 -12.48 6.91 3.09
CA GLU A 146 -13.41 7.41 4.12
C GLU A 146 -12.76 7.40 5.50
N PHE A 147 -11.99 6.35 5.80
CA PHE A 147 -11.33 6.18 7.09
C PHE A 147 -10.23 7.21 7.34
N VAL A 148 -9.47 7.61 6.31
CA VAL A 148 -8.39 8.61 6.41
C VAL A 148 -8.86 10.04 6.11
N SER A 149 -10.14 10.22 5.83
CA SER A 149 -10.73 11.54 5.55
C SER A 149 -10.54 12.52 6.72
N PRO A 150 -10.34 13.82 6.48
CA PRO A 150 -10.22 14.83 7.53
C PRO A 150 -11.38 14.85 8.54
N ILE A 151 -12.57 14.44 8.09
CA ILE A 151 -13.82 14.37 8.89
C ILE A 151 -14.11 12.98 9.47
N SER A 152 -13.18 12.04 9.30
CA SER A 152 -13.29 10.69 9.86
C SER A 152 -13.47 10.75 11.37
N ARG A 153 -14.40 9.94 11.89
CA ARG A 153 -14.66 9.80 13.33
C ARG A 153 -13.79 8.72 13.98
N LEU A 154 -12.99 8.00 13.20
CA LEU A 154 -12.12 6.96 13.70
C LEU A 154 -10.99 7.54 14.53
N SER A 155 -10.53 6.81 15.54
CA SER A 155 -9.31 7.20 16.26
C SER A 155 -8.11 7.28 15.33
N PHE A 156 -7.14 8.07 15.74
CA PHE A 156 -5.88 8.20 15.02
C PHE A 156 -5.18 6.84 14.81
N THR A 157 -5.28 5.89 15.75
CA THR A 157 -4.71 4.55 15.58
C THR A 157 -5.39 3.76 14.45
N SER A 158 -6.72 3.81 14.32
CA SER A 158 -7.43 3.22 13.18
C SER A 158 -7.04 3.87 11.86
N GLN A 159 -6.84 5.19 11.85
CA GLN A 159 -6.40 5.92 10.67
C GLN A 159 -4.97 5.54 10.27
N ARG A 160 -4.05 5.36 11.23
CA ARG A 160 -2.69 4.86 10.97
C ARG A 160 -2.68 3.48 10.31
N TRP A 161 -3.49 2.54 10.82
CA TRP A 161 -3.69 1.23 10.19
C TRP A 161 -4.29 1.32 8.78
N SER A 162 -5.18 2.29 8.55
CA SER A 162 -5.76 2.53 7.23
C SER A 162 -4.71 3.03 6.24
N CYS A 163 -3.86 3.97 6.64
CA CYS A 163 -2.69 4.40 5.85
C CYS A 163 -1.72 3.25 5.59
N HIS A 164 -1.46 2.40 6.58
CA HIS A 164 -0.59 1.25 6.40
C HIS A 164 -1.13 0.28 5.32
N LEU A 165 -2.42 -0.04 5.39
CA LEU A 165 -3.08 -0.89 4.40
C LEU A 165 -3.10 -0.24 3.01
N LEU A 166 -3.43 1.05 2.91
CA LEU A 166 -3.36 1.78 1.64
C LEU A 166 -1.94 1.73 1.03
N ASN A 167 -0.90 1.86 1.86
CA ASN A 167 0.48 1.76 1.39
C ASN A 167 0.77 0.36 0.85
N ILE A 168 0.35 -0.70 1.56
CA ILE A 168 0.45 -2.09 1.07
C ILE A 168 -0.29 -2.29 -0.25
N LEU A 169 -1.49 -1.73 -0.38
CA LEU A 169 -2.27 -1.84 -1.62
C LEU A 169 -1.59 -1.11 -2.78
N CYS A 170 -0.92 0.03 -2.54
CA CYS A 170 -0.18 0.74 -3.57
C CYS A 170 1.13 0.04 -3.96
N CYS A 171 1.70 -0.80 -3.09
CA CYS A 171 2.95 -1.51 -3.37
C CYS A 171 2.82 -2.44 -4.59
N HIS A 172 3.50 -2.09 -5.67
CA HIS A 172 3.48 -2.79 -6.96
C HIS A 172 2.11 -2.85 -7.67
N ASN A 173 1.15 -2.00 -7.29
CA ASN A 173 -0.18 -1.96 -7.89
C ASN A 173 -0.49 -0.58 -8.51
N ILE A 174 -0.03 -0.38 -9.75
CA ILE A 174 -0.24 0.86 -10.51
C ILE A 174 -1.74 1.21 -10.64
N PRO A 175 -2.65 0.25 -10.94
CA PRO A 175 -4.08 0.54 -10.99
C PRO A 175 -4.62 1.24 -9.74
N ILE A 176 -4.23 0.78 -8.54
CA ILE A 176 -4.66 1.41 -7.27
C ILE A 176 -4.02 2.80 -7.11
N ILE A 177 -2.74 2.97 -7.44
CA ILE A 177 -2.09 4.30 -7.40
C ILE A 177 -2.83 5.30 -8.30
N CYS A 178 -3.15 4.89 -9.53
CA CYS A 178 -3.88 5.71 -10.50
C CYS A 178 -5.30 6.06 -10.03
N HIS A 179 -5.95 5.16 -9.27
CA HIS A 179 -7.26 5.41 -8.67
C HIS A 179 -7.19 6.48 -7.56
N LEU A 180 -6.11 6.51 -6.78
CA LEU A 180 -6.01 7.34 -5.58
C LEU A 180 -5.37 8.71 -5.79
N LYS A 181 -4.45 8.85 -6.77
CA LYS A 181 -3.56 10.01 -6.93
C LYS A 181 -4.25 11.35 -7.22
N ASP A 182 -5.50 11.35 -7.66
CA ASP A 182 -6.24 12.56 -8.04
C ASP A 182 -7.26 12.97 -6.95
N SER A 183 -7.25 12.31 -5.78
CA SER A 183 -8.18 12.58 -4.69
C SER A 183 -7.69 13.71 -3.76
N ASN A 184 -8.27 14.91 -3.91
CA ASN A 184 -8.00 16.04 -3.03
C ASN A 184 -8.33 15.75 -1.56
N ALA A 185 -9.44 15.03 -1.31
CA ALA A 185 -9.85 14.66 0.04
C ALA A 185 -8.83 13.71 0.70
N LEU A 186 -8.29 12.77 -0.07
CA LEU A 186 -7.20 11.91 0.40
C LEU A 186 -5.96 12.74 0.72
N GLN A 187 -5.54 13.63 -0.18
CA GLN A 187 -4.38 14.48 0.04
C GLN A 187 -4.50 15.26 1.36
N SER A 188 -5.60 15.98 1.59
CA SER A 188 -5.81 16.74 2.82
C SER A 188 -5.84 15.85 4.08
N GLY A 189 -6.43 14.65 3.97
CA GLY A 189 -6.42 13.66 5.06
C GLY A 189 -5.01 13.18 5.41
N LEU A 190 -4.22 12.85 4.39
CA LEU A 190 -2.84 12.40 4.55
C LEU A 190 -1.93 13.52 5.07
N GLU A 191 -2.08 14.77 4.62
CA GLU A 191 -1.30 15.92 5.14
C GLU A 191 -1.56 16.13 6.64
N LYS A 192 -2.83 16.10 7.06
CA LYS A 192 -3.21 16.17 8.48
C LYS A 192 -2.57 15.02 9.28
N LEU A 193 -2.73 13.78 8.80
CA LEU A 193 -2.20 12.59 9.47
C LEU A 193 -0.67 12.56 9.51
N ALA A 194 0.00 13.05 8.46
CA ALA A 194 1.45 13.10 8.38
C ALA A 194 2.05 14.08 9.39
N SER A 195 1.32 15.13 9.78
CA SER A 195 1.76 16.09 10.82
C SER A 195 1.61 15.61 12.26
N LEU A 196 0.92 14.50 12.49
CA LEU A 196 0.73 13.93 13.82
C LEU A 196 1.94 13.10 14.24
N ASP A 197 1.99 12.74 15.51
CA ASP A 197 3.04 11.90 16.08
C ASP A 197 2.84 10.41 15.70
N TRP A 198 3.85 9.81 15.06
CA TRP A 198 3.83 8.40 14.65
C TRP A 198 4.71 7.52 15.54
N ASP A 199 5.05 7.96 16.76
CA ASP A 199 5.81 7.18 17.71
C ASP A 199 5.29 5.74 17.87
N GLY A 200 6.22 4.80 17.88
CA GLY A 200 5.95 3.36 17.92
C GLY A 200 5.61 2.71 16.57
N TRP A 201 5.52 3.49 15.47
CA TRP A 201 5.39 2.95 14.12
C TRP A 201 6.74 3.00 13.39
N PRO A 202 7.04 2.02 12.51
CA PRO A 202 8.32 1.98 11.81
C PRO A 202 8.49 3.14 10.82
N LEU A 203 7.38 3.66 10.26
CA LEU A 203 7.33 4.75 9.30
C LEU A 203 6.06 5.55 9.51
N ASN A 204 6.10 6.83 9.11
CA ASN A 204 4.91 7.64 8.92
C ASN A 204 4.26 7.29 7.58
N TYR A 205 3.33 6.32 7.58
CA TYR A 205 2.74 5.83 6.33
C TYR A 205 1.87 6.85 5.60
N ALA A 206 1.34 7.88 6.29
CA ALA A 206 0.67 8.98 5.63
C ALA A 206 1.65 9.80 4.78
N GLN A 207 2.85 10.06 5.31
CA GLN A 207 3.93 10.72 4.60
C GLN A 207 4.46 9.89 3.42
N GLU A 208 4.57 8.57 3.56
CA GLU A 208 4.95 7.69 2.45
C GLU A 208 3.91 7.71 1.32
N LEU A 209 2.62 7.66 1.68
CA LEU A 209 1.53 7.74 0.70
C LEU A 209 1.52 9.07 -0.05
N LEU A 210 1.76 10.21 0.62
CA LEU A 210 1.90 11.50 -0.06
C LEU A 210 2.98 11.45 -1.16
N ARG A 211 4.12 10.82 -0.86
CA ARG A 211 5.22 10.67 -1.84
C ARG A 211 4.87 9.71 -2.96
N VAL A 212 4.33 8.53 -2.64
CA VAL A 212 3.98 7.49 -3.63
C VAL A 212 2.90 7.97 -4.60
N LEU A 213 1.94 8.75 -4.11
CA LEU A 213 0.85 9.30 -4.93
C LEU A 213 1.24 10.58 -5.67
N GLY A 214 2.43 11.13 -5.41
CA GLY A 214 2.91 12.36 -6.04
C GLY A 214 2.15 13.61 -5.59
N PHE A 215 1.53 13.58 -4.41
CA PHE A 215 0.88 14.75 -3.86
C PHE A 215 1.92 15.80 -3.50
N GLN A 216 1.79 16.99 -4.08
CA GLN A 216 2.60 18.13 -3.67
C GLN A 216 2.11 18.56 -2.30
N GLN A 217 2.95 18.42 -1.27
CA GLN A 217 2.64 19.02 0.01
C GLN A 217 2.34 20.50 -0.22
N SER A 218 1.15 20.91 0.19
CA SER A 218 0.88 22.33 0.33
C SER A 218 1.82 22.83 1.42
N LEU A 219 3.02 23.28 1.04
CA LEU A 219 3.83 24.11 1.92
C LEU A 219 2.91 25.25 2.31
N LYS A 220 2.46 25.25 3.56
CA LYS A 220 1.84 26.41 4.17
C LYS A 220 2.80 27.57 3.92
N LYS A 221 2.48 28.40 2.93
CA LYS A 221 3.01 29.75 2.77
C LYS A 221 2.39 30.64 3.86
N ASP A 222 2.42 30.17 5.10
CA ASP A 222 1.85 30.87 6.25
C ASP A 222 2.98 31.04 7.28
N ALA A 223 4.04 31.72 6.84
CA ALA A 223 5.03 32.42 7.64
C ALA A 223 5.99 33.10 6.66
N LEU A 224 5.87 34.43 6.49
CA LEU A 224 6.81 35.40 5.88
C LEU A 224 6.28 36.31 4.74
N ASN A 225 4.98 36.38 4.45
CA ASN A 225 4.48 37.33 3.43
C ASN A 225 3.43 38.33 3.96
N GLU A 226 3.51 38.75 5.23
CA GLU A 226 2.68 39.85 5.77
C GLU A 226 3.49 41.08 6.24
N GLU A 227 4.78 41.19 5.91
CA GLU A 227 5.57 42.41 6.20
C GLU A 227 6.09 43.18 4.97
N ASP A 228 5.85 42.72 3.73
CA ASP A 228 6.38 43.39 2.53
C ASP A 228 5.36 44.16 1.66
N GLU A 229 4.09 44.28 2.07
CA GLU A 229 3.09 45.12 1.36
C GLU A 229 3.06 46.60 1.81
N LEU A 230 4.18 47.14 2.33
CA LEU A 230 4.30 48.56 2.66
C LEU A 230 5.39 49.33 1.90
N LYS A 231 5.93 48.77 0.81
CA LYS A 231 6.80 49.54 -0.10
C LYS A 231 6.34 49.39 -1.54
N GLY A 232 5.58 50.39 -1.97
CA GLY A 232 5.08 50.51 -3.32
C GLY A 232 6.19 50.51 -4.37
N CYS A 233 5.90 49.87 -5.50
CA CYS A 233 6.38 50.31 -6.80
C CYS A 233 5.39 49.89 -7.89
N SER A 234 4.72 50.89 -8.45
CA SER A 234 3.88 50.79 -9.63
C SER A 234 4.73 50.55 -10.88
N TYR A 235 4.43 49.54 -11.70
CA TYR A 235 4.66 49.60 -13.16
C TYR A 235 3.63 48.75 -13.94
N THR A 236 3.39 49.19 -15.16
CA THR A 236 2.19 48.99 -15.99
C THR A 236 2.27 47.83 -17.01
N LYS A 237 1.08 47.27 -17.29
CA LYS A 237 0.54 46.74 -18.57
C LYS A 237 1.28 45.64 -19.38
N SER A 238 0.45 44.65 -19.76
CA SER A 238 0.34 43.96 -21.05
C SER A 238 1.18 42.69 -21.30
N GLY A 239 0.49 41.56 -21.42
CA GLY A 239 1.02 40.34 -22.05
C GLY A 239 0.16 39.10 -21.83
N HIS A 240 -0.98 39.01 -22.52
CA HIS A 240 -1.78 37.79 -22.63
C HIS A 240 -1.01 36.71 -23.42
N MET A 241 -0.74 35.56 -22.81
CA MET A 241 -0.47 34.30 -23.52
C MET A 241 -1.06 33.14 -22.71
N LEU A 242 -2.05 32.47 -23.29
CA LEU A 242 -2.72 31.29 -22.77
C LEU A 242 -1.72 30.17 -22.46
N GLY A 243 -1.58 29.82 -21.19
CA GLY A 243 -0.93 28.59 -20.76
C GLY A 243 -1.78 27.37 -21.12
N LYS A 244 -1.25 26.50 -21.98
CA LYS A 244 -1.76 25.12 -22.10
C LYS A 244 -1.29 24.33 -20.88
N PRO A 245 -2.12 23.49 -20.26
CA PRO A 245 -1.70 22.69 -19.13
C PRO A 245 -0.69 21.65 -19.61
N LEU A 246 0.48 21.64 -18.98
CA LEU A 246 1.45 20.55 -19.06
C LEU A 246 0.75 19.27 -18.59
N LYS A 247 0.41 18.39 -19.53
CA LYS A 247 0.11 16.98 -19.23
C LYS A 247 1.34 16.40 -18.54
N SER A 248 1.26 16.22 -17.23
CA SER A 248 2.23 15.48 -16.43
C SER A 248 2.32 14.05 -16.95
N MET A 249 3.35 13.77 -17.76
CA MET A 249 3.76 12.42 -18.04
C MET A 249 4.57 11.93 -16.83
N CYS A 250 4.00 10.99 -16.09
CA CYS A 250 4.71 10.24 -15.05
C CYS A 250 5.98 9.66 -15.67
N THR A 251 7.13 10.19 -15.28
CA THR A 251 8.40 9.80 -15.89
C THR A 251 8.90 8.50 -15.27
N LYS A 252 9.33 7.59 -16.12
CA LYS A 252 9.85 6.23 -15.81
C LYS A 252 10.93 6.17 -14.72
N TYR A 253 11.55 7.29 -14.35
CA TYR A 253 12.63 7.37 -13.36
C TYR A 253 12.12 7.35 -11.91
N GLU A 254 10.90 7.83 -11.64
CA GLU A 254 10.25 7.69 -10.32
C GLU A 254 9.95 6.21 -10.01
N PHE A 255 9.70 5.41 -11.05
CA PHE A 255 9.37 4.00 -10.97
C PHE A 255 10.53 3.12 -10.45
N ILE A 256 11.77 3.44 -10.81
CA ILE A 256 12.95 2.69 -10.35
C ILE A 256 13.23 3.00 -8.88
N SER A 257 13.02 4.24 -8.45
CA SER A 257 13.22 4.65 -7.06
C SER A 257 12.23 3.97 -6.11
N ILE A 258 10.95 3.87 -6.50
CA ILE A 258 9.91 3.20 -5.69
C ILE A 258 10.18 1.70 -5.55
N VAL A 259 10.60 1.02 -6.61
CA VAL A 259 10.94 -0.42 -6.57
C VAL A 259 12.19 -0.67 -5.71
N CYS A 260 13.19 0.22 -5.77
CA CYS A 260 14.40 0.10 -4.93
C CYS A 260 14.13 0.40 -3.46
N ILE A 261 13.27 1.37 -3.14
CA ILE A 261 12.84 1.67 -1.76
C ILE A 261 12.04 0.48 -1.18
N GLN A 262 11.19 -0.16 -1.98
CA GLN A 262 10.43 -1.34 -1.55
C GLN A 262 11.32 -2.57 -1.30
N PHE A 263 12.39 -2.75 -2.09
CA PHE A 263 13.40 -3.79 -1.83
C PHE A 263 14.20 -3.52 -0.53
N TYR A 264 14.47 -2.25 -0.23
CA TYR A 264 15.12 -1.84 1.02
C TYR A 264 14.21 -2.06 2.25
N ILE A 265 12.92 -1.75 2.13
CA ILE A 265 11.91 -2.03 3.17
C ILE A 265 11.74 -3.54 3.38
N TRP A 266 11.82 -4.36 2.33
CA TRP A 266 11.81 -5.83 2.45
C TRP A 266 12.99 -6.35 3.29
N THR A 267 14.17 -5.75 3.12
CA THR A 267 15.38 -6.13 3.85
C THR A 267 15.33 -5.68 5.32
N LEU A 268 14.73 -4.52 5.60
CA LEU A 268 14.54 -4.01 6.97
C LEU A 268 13.44 -4.75 7.73
N ALA A 269 12.31 -5.07 7.09
CA ALA A 269 11.19 -5.77 7.72
C ALA A 269 11.57 -7.21 8.12
N VAL A 270 12.37 -7.90 7.29
CA VAL A 270 12.91 -9.24 7.63
C VAL A 270 13.88 -9.17 8.81
N ASN A 271 14.64 -8.09 8.97
CA ASN A 271 15.56 -7.91 10.11
C ASN A 271 14.86 -7.45 11.40
N MET A 272 13.76 -6.70 11.31
CA MET A 272 13.06 -6.20 12.51
C MET A 272 12.12 -7.24 13.13
N HIS A 273 11.52 -8.14 12.33
CA HIS A 273 10.62 -9.16 12.88
C HIS A 273 11.34 -10.34 13.57
N ILE A 274 12.64 -10.51 13.33
CA ILE A 274 13.49 -11.51 14.00
C ILE A 274 13.96 -11.02 15.39
N ASN A 275 14.06 -9.71 15.61
CA ASN A 275 14.59 -9.15 16.86
C ASN A 275 13.56 -8.80 17.94
N TYR A 276 12.24 -8.95 17.67
CA TYR A 276 11.19 -8.76 18.67
C TYR A 276 10.66 -10.07 19.29
N ARG A 277 11.43 -11.16 19.17
CA ARG A 277 11.14 -12.46 19.81
C ARG A 277 12.33 -13.06 20.59
N TYR A 278 13.15 -12.21 21.20
CA TYR A 278 14.03 -12.58 22.32
C TYR A 278 14.12 -11.44 23.31
#